data_AF-A0A3B8JZB9-F1
#
_entry.id   AF-A0A3B8JZB9-F1
#
_cell.length_a   1.000
_cell.length_b   1.000
_cell.length_c   1.000
_cell.angle_alpha   90.00
_cell.angle_beta   90.00
_cell.angle_gamma   90.00
#
_symmetry.space_group_name_H-M   'P 1'
#
loop_
_entity.id
_entity.type
_entity.pdbx_description
1 polymer ?
#
loop_
_entity_poly.entity_id
_entity_poly.type
_entity_poly.pdbx_seq_one_letter_code
_entity_poly.pdbx_strand_id
1 'polypeptide(L)'
;ISPLPRGEGFVFEDKIVGGVVPRQYIPAVEKGVLEAMEEGNLAKYPVVDIKVSLYDGSYHTVDSSEMAFKIAASMALRGAIDQADPVLLEPIMDVE
;
A
#
# COMPACT_ATOMS: atom_id res chain seq x y z
N ILE A 1 6.53 -4.69 -1.68
CA ILE A 1 6.38 -4.13 -0.32
C ILE A 1 7.55 -4.59 0.52
N SER A 2 7.97 -3.81 1.52
CA SER A 2 9.02 -4.22 2.46
C SER A 2 8.65 -3.79 3.88
N PRO A 3 8.99 -4.58 4.92
CA PRO A 3 8.74 -4.18 6.30
C PRO A 3 9.62 -2.99 6.69
N LEU A 4 9.13 -2.17 7.60
CA LEU A 4 9.88 -1.13 8.30
C LEU A 4 10.10 -1.55 9.77
N PRO A 5 11.11 -0.96 10.44
CA PRO A 5 11.21 -1.01 11.89
C PRO A 5 9.91 -0.57 12.57
N ARG A 6 9.64 -1.15 13.75
CA ARG A 6 8.43 -0.87 14.52
C ARG A 6 8.33 0.62 14.85
N GLY A 7 7.17 1.21 14.58
CA GLY A 7 6.89 2.62 14.87
C GLY A 7 7.31 3.59 13.76
N GLU A 8 7.82 3.11 12.62
CA GLU A 8 8.07 3.96 11.45
C GLU A 8 6.80 4.25 10.65
N GLY A 9 5.72 3.48 10.86
CA GLY A 9 4.42 3.77 10.26
C GLY A 9 4.36 3.38 8.78
N PHE A 10 4.17 4.35 7.90
CA PHE A 10 3.96 4.11 6.48
C PHE A 10 4.87 4.98 5.62
N VAL A 11 5.52 4.37 4.63
CA VAL A 11 6.33 5.07 3.63
C VAL A 11 5.87 4.68 2.23
N PHE A 12 5.41 5.65 1.45
CA PHE A 12 5.16 5.51 0.02
C PHE A 12 6.36 6.03 -0.78
N GLU A 13 6.84 5.23 -1.73
CA GLU A 13 7.99 5.57 -2.56
C GLU A 13 7.61 5.46 -4.04
N ASP A 14 7.66 6.58 -4.77
CA ASP A 14 7.51 6.60 -6.22
C ASP A 14 8.85 6.30 -6.90
N LYS A 15 8.91 5.15 -7.59
CA LYS A 15 10.02 4.68 -8.41
C LYS A 15 9.62 4.51 -9.88
N ILE A 16 8.51 5.09 -10.31
CA ILE A 16 8.06 4.99 -11.70
C ILE A 16 9.06 5.64 -12.65
N VAL A 17 9.49 4.87 -13.64
CA VAL A 17 10.37 5.32 -14.73
C VAL A 17 9.60 5.31 -16.06
N GLY A 18 9.97 6.20 -16.99
CA GLY A 18 9.42 6.19 -18.35
C GLY A 18 7.96 6.63 -18.51
N GLY A 19 7.29 7.09 -17.45
CA GLY A 19 5.92 7.62 -17.54
C GLY A 19 4.85 6.54 -17.76
N VAL A 20 5.13 5.28 -17.42
CA VAL A 20 4.20 4.15 -17.53
C VAL A 20 2.95 4.29 -16.66
N VAL A 21 3.00 5.16 -15.66
CA VAL A 21 1.84 5.66 -14.92
C VAL A 21 1.88 7.20 -14.96
N PRO A 22 0.84 7.87 -15.47
CA PRO A 22 0.76 9.32 -15.43
C PRO A 22 0.84 9.85 -14.00
N ARG A 23 1.69 10.86 -13.76
CA ARG A 23 1.92 11.43 -12.42
C ARG A 23 0.66 11.90 -11.70
N GLN A 24 -0.36 12.29 -12.47
CA GLN A 24 -1.67 12.69 -11.94
C GLN A 24 -2.41 11.56 -11.19
N TYR A 25 -2.11 10.29 -11.48
CA TYR A 25 -2.76 9.14 -10.83
C TYR A 25 -1.98 8.59 -9.64
N ILE A 26 -0.73 9.02 -9.43
CA ILE A 26 0.10 8.56 -8.31
C ILE A 26 -0.56 8.84 -6.95
N PRO A 27 -1.15 10.03 -6.69
CA PRO A 27 -1.87 10.27 -5.44
C PRO A 27 -3.06 9.33 -5.23
N ALA A 28 -3.71 8.88 -6.30
CA ALA A 28 -4.82 7.94 -6.22
C ALA A 28 -4.37 6.53 -5.88
N VAL A 29 -3.20 6.12 -6.38
CA VAL A 29 -2.54 4.87 -5.99
C VAL A 29 -2.20 4.90 -4.51
N GLU A 30 -1.54 5.97 -4.04
CA GLU A 30 -1.20 6.13 -2.62
C GLU A 30 -2.44 6.08 -1.71
N LYS A 31 -3.51 6.78 -2.10
CA LYS A 31 -4.79 6.72 -1.39
C LYS A 31 -5.39 5.31 -1.36
N GLY A 32 -5.31 4.57 -2.47
CA GLY A 32 -5.77 3.18 -2.54
C GLY A 32 -4.96 2.25 -1.63
N VAL A 33 -3.66 2.50 -1.48
CA VAL A 33 -2.80 1.79 -0.52
C VAL A 33 -3.24 2.12 0.91
N LEU A 34 -3.36 3.40 1.27
CA LEU A 34 -3.76 3.84 2.62
C LEU A 34 -5.11 3.24 3.05
N GLU A 35 -6.12 3.29 2.19
CA GLU A 35 -7.43 2.70 2.49
C GLU A 35 -7.36 1.16 2.63
N ALA A 36 -6.51 0.50 1.84
CA ALA A 36 -6.30 -0.93 1.99
C ALA A 36 -5.51 -1.30 3.25
N MET A 37 -4.70 -0.38 3.78
CA MET A 37 -3.99 -0.56 5.05
C MET A 37 -4.92 -0.47 6.25
N GLU A 38 -6.02 0.29 6.19
CA GLU A 38 -6.98 0.38 7.29
C GLU A 38 -7.64 -0.97 7.60
N GLU A 39 -7.92 -1.77 6.56
CA GLU A 39 -8.50 -3.11 6.67
C GLU A 39 -7.52 -4.21 6.25
N GLY A 40 -6.58 -4.55 7.14
CA GLY A 40 -5.63 -5.64 6.91
C GLY A 40 -6.30 -7.01 6.71
N ASN A 41 -5.68 -7.84 5.88
CA ASN A 41 -6.24 -9.15 5.49
C ASN A 41 -6.32 -10.17 6.64
N LEU A 42 -5.38 -10.12 7.59
CA LEU A 42 -5.22 -11.17 8.60
C LEU A 42 -6.35 -11.18 9.64
N ALA A 43 -6.68 -10.01 10.20
CA ALA A 43 -7.65 -9.90 11.29
C ALA A 43 -8.44 -8.58 11.26
N LYS A 44 -8.50 -7.91 10.09
CA LYS A 44 -9.17 -6.60 9.92
C LYS A 44 -8.60 -5.48 10.80
N TYR A 45 -7.39 -5.67 11.29
CA TYR A 45 -6.61 -4.62 11.96
C TYR A 45 -5.80 -3.82 10.94
N PRO A 46 -5.46 -2.56 11.28
CA PRO A 46 -4.65 -1.73 10.41
C PRO A 46 -3.26 -2.34 10.22
N VAL A 47 -2.78 -2.29 8.99
CA VAL A 47 -1.44 -2.68 8.60
C VAL A 47 -0.52 -1.49 8.88
N VAL A 48 0.56 -1.74 9.60
CA VAL A 48 1.53 -0.70 10.01
C VAL A 48 2.95 -1.18 9.72
N ASP A 49 3.89 -0.24 9.78
CA ASP A 49 5.33 -0.47 9.62
C ASP A 49 5.67 -1.12 8.27
N ILE A 50 5.14 -0.54 7.18
CA ILE A 50 5.41 -1.00 5.82
C ILE A 50 5.85 0.12 4.89
N LYS A 51 6.73 -0.24 3.96
CA LYS A 51 7.11 0.59 2.82
C LYS A 51 6.52 0.01 1.54
N VAL A 52 5.83 0.86 0.79
CA VAL A 52 5.22 0.53 -0.49
C VAL A 52 5.93 1.33 -1.58
N SER A 53 6.60 0.63 -2.48
CA SER A 53 7.29 1.24 -3.62
C SER A 53 6.48 0.98 -4.89
N LEU A 54 6.05 2.05 -5.57
CA LEU A 54 5.43 2.00 -6.89
C LEU A 54 6.54 2.04 -7.94
N TYR A 55 6.86 0.91 -8.57
CA TYR A 55 7.99 0.79 -9.50
C TYR A 55 7.59 0.42 -10.93
N ASP A 56 6.38 -0.09 -11.12
CA ASP A 56 5.87 -0.52 -12.43
C ASP A 56 4.35 -0.33 -12.50
N GLY A 57 3.81 -0.33 -13.72
CA GLY A 57 2.39 -0.20 -13.98
C GLY A 57 2.10 -0.01 -15.46
N SER A 58 0.83 0.04 -15.81
CA SER A 58 0.38 0.38 -17.16
C SER A 58 -0.89 1.20 -17.09
N TYR A 59 -1.11 2.01 -18.13
CA TYR A 59 -2.32 2.79 -18.27
C TYR A 59 -2.84 2.73 -19.70
N HIS A 60 -4.15 2.85 -19.83
CA HIS A 60 -4.86 3.04 -21.08
C HIS A 60 -5.56 4.40 -21.06
N THR A 61 -5.39 5.19 -22.11
CA THR A 61 -5.89 6.57 -22.16
C THR A 61 -7.41 6.71 -22.06
N VAL A 62 -8.15 5.65 -22.38
CA VAL A 62 -9.63 5.66 -22.39
C VAL A 62 -10.20 4.95 -21.16
N ASP A 63 -9.57 3.86 -20.71
CA ASP A 63 -10.11 3.00 -19.66
C ASP A 63 -9.49 3.26 -18.28
N SER A 64 -8.32 3.91 -18.21
CA SER A 64 -7.70 4.25 -16.94
C SER A 64 -8.33 5.48 -16.32
N SER A 65 -8.87 5.30 -15.12
CA SER A 65 -9.42 6.35 -14.28
C SER A 65 -8.74 6.38 -12.92
N GLU A 66 -8.89 7.49 -12.20
CA GLU A 66 -8.39 7.65 -10.83
C GLU A 66 -8.88 6.52 -9.92
N MET A 67 -10.17 6.19 -10.02
CA MET A 67 -10.78 5.11 -9.25
C MET A 67 -10.21 3.73 -9.62
N ALA A 68 -9.90 3.49 -10.89
CA ALA A 68 -9.30 2.24 -11.32
C ALA A 68 -7.91 2.04 -10.70
N PHE A 69 -7.07 3.07 -10.70
CA PHE A 69 -5.75 3.03 -10.06
C PHE A 69 -5.83 2.83 -8.55
N LYS A 70 -6.80 3.49 -7.91
CA LYS A 70 -7.07 3.33 -6.49
C LYS A 70 -7.42 1.88 -6.14
N ILE A 71 -8.39 1.28 -6.85
CA ILE A 71 -8.80 -0.12 -6.63
C ILE A 71 -7.63 -1.07 -6.92
N ALA A 72 -6.90 -0.85 -8.01
CA ALA A 72 -5.74 -1.67 -8.37
C ALA A 72 -4.67 -1.65 -7.28
N ALA A 73 -4.38 -0.48 -6.70
CA ALA A 73 -3.45 -0.33 -5.60
C ALA A 73 -3.91 -1.08 -4.34
N SER A 74 -5.19 -0.97 -4.00
CA SER A 74 -5.77 -1.70 -2.87
C SER A 74 -5.66 -3.22 -3.04
N MET A 75 -5.96 -3.72 -4.24
CA MET A 75 -5.84 -5.16 -4.56
C MET A 75 -4.39 -5.63 -4.53
N ALA A 76 -3.46 -4.82 -5.07
CA ALA A 76 -2.03 -5.13 -5.07
C ALA A 76 -1.47 -5.23 -3.65
N LEU A 77 -1.85 -4.31 -2.75
CA LEU A 77 -1.42 -4.38 -1.36
C LEU A 77 -1.95 -5.64 -0.67
N ARG A 78 -3.25 -5.93 -0.81
CA ARG A 78 -3.89 -7.12 -0.21
C ARG A 78 -3.18 -8.40 -0.66
N GLY A 79 -2.97 -8.57 -1.96
CA GLY A 79 -2.27 -9.74 -2.50
C GLY A 79 -0.80 -9.82 -2.05
N ALA A 80 -0.13 -8.68 -1.88
CA ALA A 80 1.25 -8.64 -1.40
C ALA A 80 1.35 -9.00 0.09
N ILE A 81 0.42 -8.56 0.92
CA ILE A 81 0.36 -8.91 2.35
C ILE A 81 0.13 -10.41 2.52
N ASP A 82 -0.78 -11.01 1.75
CA ASP A 82 -1.07 -12.45 1.84
C ASP A 82 0.17 -13.33 1.53
N GLN A 83 1.09 -12.81 0.71
CA GLN A 83 2.34 -13.50 0.35
C GLN A 83 3.51 -13.16 1.29
N ALA A 84 3.35 -12.21 2.20
CA ALA A 84 4.43 -11.64 3.00
C ALA A 84 4.47 -12.14 4.46
N ASP A 85 3.78 -13.24 4.77
CA ASP A 85 3.68 -13.84 6.11
C ASP A 85 3.36 -12.81 7.21
N PRO A 86 2.16 -12.20 7.18
CA PRO A 86 1.83 -11.10 8.08
C PRO A 86 1.73 -11.57 9.53
N VAL A 87 2.19 -10.72 10.46
CA VAL A 87 2.15 -10.97 11.90
C VAL A 87 1.23 -9.97 12.59
N LEU A 88 0.56 -10.42 13.66
CA LEU A 88 -0.21 -9.54 14.53
C LEU A 88 0.73 -8.86 15.53
N LEU A 89 0.55 -7.55 15.68
CA LEU A 89 1.26 -6.74 16.65
C LEU A 89 0.31 -6.39 17.78
N GLU A 90 0.68 -6.76 19.00
CA GLU A 90 -0.08 -6.42 20.21
C GLU A 90 0.60 -5.25 20.94
N PRO A 91 -0.19 -4.32 21.52
CA PRO A 91 0.36 -3.25 22.34
C PRO A 91 0.93 -3.82 23.64
N ILE A 92 2.17 -3.45 23.96
CA ILE A 92 2.80 -3.77 25.24
C ILE A 92 2.65 -2.54 26.13
N MET A 93 1.88 -2.68 27.22
CA MET A 93 1.72 -1.64 28.23
C MET A 93 2.71 -1.92 29.37
N ASP A 94 3.52 -0.92 29.71
CA ASP A 94 4.32 -0.95 30.93
C ASP A 94 3.46 -0.43 32.08
N VAL A 95 3.44 -1.16 33.20
CA VAL A 95 2.57 -0.88 34.35
C VAL A 95 3.45 -0.69 35.58
N GLU A 96 3.38 0.50 36.19
CA GLU A 96 3.97 0.80 37.50
C GLU A 96 3.11 0.26 38.66
#